data_AF-A0AB73IPI5-F1
#
_entry.id   AF-A0AB73IPI5-F1
#
_cell.length_a   1.000
_cell.length_b   1.000
_cell.length_c   1.000
_cell.angle_alpha   90.00
_cell.angle_beta   90.00
_cell.angle_gamma   90.00
#
_symmetry.space_group_name_H-M   'P 1'
#
loop_
_entity.id
_entity.type
_entity.pdbx_description
1 polymer ?
#
loop_
_entity_poly.entity_id
_entity_poly.type
_entity_poly.pdbx_seq_one_letter_code
_entity_poly.pdbx_strand_id
1 'polypeptide(L)'
;MSHTPFKERDLNGGTQKLYRFDNGFGASVVQHSFSYGSEYGQWELAVIKFEDDDWHLTYDTEVTDDVIGRLDWPEVESYLDQIEALQVA
;
A
#
# COMPACT_ATOMS: atom_id res chain seq x y z
N MET A 1 2.93 10.73 9.14
CA MET A 1 1.70 11.55 9.29
C MET A 1 0.49 10.61 9.22
N SER A 2 -0.77 11.05 9.33
CA SER A 2 -1.90 10.15 9.05
C SER A 2 -2.33 10.31 7.59
N HIS A 3 -2.14 9.24 6.82
CA HIS A 3 -2.45 9.19 5.39
C HIS A 3 -3.91 8.83 5.15
N THR A 4 -4.58 9.53 4.24
CA THR A 4 -5.97 9.21 3.85
C THR A 4 -5.97 8.51 2.48
N PRO A 5 -6.60 7.33 2.35
CA PRO A 5 -6.70 6.67 1.05
C PRO A 5 -7.62 7.46 0.11
N PHE A 6 -7.24 7.57 -1.16
CA PHE A 6 -8.10 8.20 -2.18
C PHE A 6 -9.21 7.25 -2.65
N LYS A 7 -9.06 5.95 -2.41
CA LYS A 7 -10.06 4.94 -2.72
C LYS A 7 -10.00 3.77 -1.75
N GLU A 8 -11.17 3.35 -1.29
CA GLU A 8 -11.36 2.11 -0.53
C GLU A 8 -12.35 1.20 -1.26
N ARG A 9 -12.10 -0.10 -1.25
CA ARG A 9 -13.01 -1.10 -1.83
C ARG A 9 -12.88 -2.46 -1.18
N ASP A 10 -13.93 -3.26 -1.28
CA ASP A 10 -13.89 -4.66 -0.89
C ASP A 10 -12.97 -5.45 -1.84
N LEU A 11 -12.15 -6.34 -1.28
CA LEU A 11 -11.26 -7.21 -2.05
C LEU A 11 -11.10 -8.56 -1.34
N ASN A 12 -11.45 -9.66 -2.02
CA ASN A 12 -11.33 -11.04 -1.55
C ASN A 12 -11.88 -11.28 -0.12
N GLY A 13 -13.02 -10.66 0.18
CA GLY A 13 -13.69 -10.78 1.48
C GLY A 13 -13.11 -9.91 2.59
N GLY A 14 -12.11 -9.05 2.31
CA GLY A 14 -11.65 -7.98 3.20
C GLY A 14 -11.59 -6.65 2.46
N THR A 15 -10.61 -5.78 2.77
CA THR A 15 -10.56 -4.40 2.29
C THR A 15 -9.23 -4.10 1.59
N GLN A 16 -9.29 -3.30 0.54
CA GLN A 16 -8.15 -2.62 -0.06
C GLN A 16 -8.29 -1.11 0.11
N LYS A 17 -7.23 -0.47 0.59
CA LYS A 17 -7.03 0.96 0.66
C LYS A 17 -5.95 1.35 -0.35
N LEU A 18 -6.28 2.27 -1.26
CA LEU A 18 -5.35 2.80 -2.24
C LEU A 18 -4.93 4.21 -1.85
N TYR A 19 -3.62 4.44 -1.85
CA TYR A 19 -2.98 5.71 -1.56
C TYR A 19 -2.32 6.23 -2.84
N ARG A 20 -2.38 7.55 -3.05
CA ARG A 20 -1.77 8.23 -4.19
C ARG A 20 -1.06 9.46 -3.64
N PHE A 21 0.20 9.63 -4.01
CA PHE A 21 1.04 10.75 -3.62
C PHE A 21 1.41 11.60 -4.83
N ASP A 22 1.83 12.84 -4.57
CA ASP A 22 2.16 13.82 -5.62
C ASP A 22 3.41 13.43 -6.42
N ASN A 23 4.25 12.54 -5.89
CA ASN A 23 5.43 12.00 -6.58
C ASN A 23 5.09 10.92 -7.62
N GLY A 24 3.81 10.65 -7.88
CA GLY A 24 3.35 9.66 -8.85
C GLY A 24 3.38 8.21 -8.35
N PHE A 25 3.84 7.98 -7.12
CA PHE A 25 3.76 6.70 -6.45
C PHE A 25 2.57 6.64 -5.48
N GLY A 26 2.37 5.48 -4.91
CA GLY A 26 1.35 5.23 -3.92
C GLY A 26 1.48 3.83 -3.33
N ALA A 27 0.46 3.43 -2.59
CA ALA A 27 0.40 2.11 -2.00
C ALA A 27 -0.95 1.44 -2.25
N SER A 28 -0.89 0.13 -2.49
CA SER A 28 -2.04 -0.77 -2.33
C SER A 28 -1.90 -1.49 -0.99
N VAL A 29 -2.72 -1.11 -0.02
CA VAL A 29 -2.73 -1.68 1.33
C VAL A 29 -3.96 -2.58 1.46
N VAL A 30 -3.76 -3.87 1.68
CA VAL A 30 -4.83 -4.87 1.68
C VAL A 30 -4.89 -5.66 2.98
N GLN A 31 -6.09 -6.08 3.33
CA GLN A 31 -6.36 -7.08 4.34
C GLN A 31 -7.40 -8.03 3.78
N HIS A 32 -7.10 -9.34 3.73
CA HIS A 32 -8.00 -10.36 3.18
C HIS A 32 -8.43 -11.35 4.25
N SER A 33 -9.71 -11.73 4.25
CA SER A 33 -10.31 -12.59 5.28
C SER A 33 -9.78 -14.03 5.31
N PHE A 34 -9.10 -14.49 4.26
CA PHE A 34 -8.64 -15.88 4.11
C PHE A 34 -7.13 -16.08 4.31
N SER A 35 -6.38 -15.07 4.75
CA SER A 35 -4.95 -15.24 5.06
C SER A 35 -4.75 -15.77 6.48
N TYR A 36 -3.69 -16.56 6.69
CA TYR A 36 -3.13 -16.82 8.03
C TYR A 36 -2.61 -15.47 8.59
N GLY A 37 -3.50 -14.68 9.20
CA GLY A 37 -3.22 -13.30 9.61
C GLY A 37 -4.45 -12.40 9.75
N SER A 38 -5.56 -12.72 9.07
CA SER A 38 -6.81 -11.93 9.13
C SER A 38 -7.42 -11.85 10.53
N GLU A 39 -7.27 -12.92 11.33
CA GLU A 39 -7.65 -12.97 12.75
C GLU A 39 -6.75 -12.10 13.65
N TYR A 40 -5.60 -11.63 13.14
CA TYR A 40 -4.61 -10.82 13.89
C TYR A 40 -4.55 -9.35 13.43
N GLY A 41 -5.41 -8.93 12.49
CA GLY A 41 -5.48 -7.53 12.06
C GLY A 41 -4.27 -7.05 11.24
N GLN A 42 -3.52 -7.97 10.64
CA GLN A 42 -2.33 -7.64 9.85
C GLN A 42 -2.68 -7.19 8.42
N TRP A 43 -1.84 -6.34 7.86
CA TRP A 43 -1.96 -5.76 6.52
C TRP A 43 -0.82 -6.23 5.62
N GLU A 44 -1.08 -6.19 4.31
CA GLU A 44 -0.07 -6.30 3.28
C GLU A 44 -0.01 -4.98 2.50
N LEU A 45 1.18 -4.56 2.10
CA LEU A 45 1.42 -3.31 1.39
C LEU A 45 2.29 -3.59 0.17
N ALA A 46 1.82 -3.13 -0.99
CA ALA A 46 2.59 -3.13 -2.22
C ALA A 46 2.73 -1.70 -2.75
N VAL A 47 3.91 -1.35 -3.25
CA VAL A 47 4.13 -0.05 -3.90
C VAL A 47 3.45 -0.06 -5.27
N ILE A 48 2.78 1.03 -5.59
CA ILE A 48 2.13 1.23 -6.89
C ILE A 48 2.64 2.51 -7.53
N LYS A 49 2.65 2.53 -8.86
CA LYS A 49 2.93 3.72 -9.66
C LYS A 49 1.71 4.08 -10.49
N PHE A 50 1.39 5.37 -10.52
CA PHE A 50 0.29 5.91 -11.30
C PHE A 50 0.75 6.28 -12.71
N GLU A 51 -0.03 5.84 -13.69
CA GLU A 51 0.06 6.26 -15.09
C GLU A 51 -1.31 6.82 -15.47
N ASP A 52 -1.41 8.14 -15.52
CA ASP A 52 -2.67 8.88 -15.68
C ASP A 52 -3.71 8.55 -14.59
N ASP A 53 -4.79 7.88 -14.98
CA ASP A 53 -5.89 7.42 -14.12
C ASP A 53 -5.74 5.96 -13.68
N ASP A 54 -4.80 5.22 -14.29
CA ASP A 54 -4.50 3.83 -13.98
C ASP A 54 -3.28 3.72 -13.05
N TRP A 55 -3.10 2.54 -12.47
CA TRP A 55 -1.94 2.22 -11.64
C TRP A 55 -1.51 0.77 -11.83
N HIS A 56 -0.22 0.52 -11.58
CA HIS A 56 0.36 -0.82 -11.61
C HIS A 56 1.27 -1.02 -10.39
N LEU A 57 1.45 -2.29 -9.99
CA LEU A 57 2.44 -2.66 -8.98
C LEU A 57 3.84 -2.34 -9.52
N THR A 58 4.70 -1.79 -8.68
CA THR A 58 6.11 -1.58 -9.00
C THR A 58 6.97 -2.21 -7.92
N TYR A 59 8.03 -2.88 -8.37
CA TYR A 59 9.04 -3.52 -7.54
C TYR A 59 10.40 -2.84 -7.68
N ASP A 60 10.46 -1.76 -8.48
CA ASP A 60 11.68 -1.04 -8.81
C ASP A 60 11.81 0.20 -7.90
N THR A 61 11.68 0.01 -6.58
CA THR A 61 11.77 1.10 -5.60
C THR A 61 12.71 0.75 -4.45
N GLU A 62 13.32 1.76 -3.84
CA GLU A 62 14.17 1.57 -2.66
C GLU A 62 13.38 1.18 -1.39
N VAL A 63 12.05 1.28 -1.42
CA VAL A 63 11.18 0.86 -0.30
C VAL A 63 11.10 -0.65 -0.22
N THR A 64 10.82 -1.30 -1.36
CA THR A 64 10.73 -2.77 -1.47
C THR A 64 10.71 -3.21 -2.93
N ASP A 65 11.17 -4.44 -3.15
CA ASP A 65 11.09 -5.21 -4.38
C ASP A 65 10.04 -6.34 -4.32
N ASP A 66 9.21 -6.39 -3.28
CA ASP A 66 8.12 -7.37 -3.10
C ASP A 66 6.92 -6.77 -2.33
N VAL A 67 5.88 -7.57 -2.11
CA VAL A 67 4.78 -7.24 -1.19
C VAL A 67 5.24 -7.41 0.25
N ILE A 68 5.11 -6.36 1.04
CA ILE A 68 5.42 -6.41 2.48
C ILE A 68 4.19 -6.91 3.23
N GLY A 69 4.29 -8.07 3.86
CA GLY A 69 3.19 -8.65 4.64
C GLY A 69 3.36 -8.52 6.15
N ARG A 70 2.31 -8.89 6.88
CA ARG A 70 2.27 -8.99 8.35
C ARG A 70 2.44 -7.66 9.09
N LEU A 71 1.99 -6.57 8.48
CA LEU A 71 2.14 -5.22 9.03
C LEU A 71 1.03 -4.89 10.01
N ASP A 72 1.37 -4.26 11.13
CA ASP A 72 0.40 -3.47 11.89
C ASP A 72 0.19 -2.07 11.27
N TRP A 73 -0.78 -1.31 11.78
CA TRP A 73 -1.10 -0.01 11.19
C TRP A 73 0.04 1.04 11.32
N PRO A 74 0.72 1.16 12.49
CA PRO A 74 1.93 1.99 12.58
C PRO A 74 3.01 1.65 11.56
N GLU A 75 3.26 0.36 11.30
CA GLU A 75 4.20 -0.06 10.26
C GLU A 75 3.72 0.35 8.86
N VAL A 76 2.43 0.18 8.56
CA VAL A 76 1.82 0.68 7.31
C VAL A 76 2.06 2.18 7.15
N GLU A 77 1.76 2.99 8.17
CA GLU A 77 1.98 4.44 8.12
C GLU A 77 3.45 4.80 7.89
N SER A 78 4.38 4.06 8.49
CA SER A 78 5.82 4.26 8.27
C SER A 78 6.25 3.98 6.83
N TYR A 79 5.68 2.97 6.17
CA TYR A 79 5.95 2.71 4.76
C TYR A 79 5.27 3.73 3.84
N LEU A 80 4.08 4.22 4.20
CA LEU A 80 3.41 5.29 3.46
C LEU A 80 4.25 6.59 3.48
N ASP A 81 4.81 6.95 4.64
CA ASP A 81 5.74 8.09 4.77
C ASP A 81 6.99 7.89 3.87
N GLN A 82 7.51 6.66 3.76
CA GLN A 82 8.66 6.36 2.88
C GLN A 82 8.30 6.47 1.39
N ILE A 83 7.14 5.94 0.98
CA ILE A 83 6.69 6.00 -0.42
C ILE A 83 6.40 7.44 -0.83
N GLU A 84 5.78 8.25 0.03
CA GLU A 84 5.56 9.68 -0.22
C GLU A 84 6.89 10.44 -0.44
N ALA A 85 7.96 10.02 0.24
CA ALA A 85 9.28 10.63 0.14
C ALA A 85 10.12 10.16 -1.07
N LEU A 86 9.67 9.16 -1.84
CA LEU A 86 10.39 8.68 -3.03
C LEU A 86 10.64 9.82 -4.01
N GLN A 87 11.87 9.89 -4.52
CA GLN A 87 12.23 10.83 -5.57
C GLN A 87 11.89 10.23 -6.92
N VAL A 88 11.24 11.05 -7.77
CA VAL A 88 11.04 10.69 -9.18
C VAL A 88 12.43 10.72 -9.85
N ALA A 89 12.86 9.57 -10.36
CA ALA A 89 14.07 9.48 -11.18
C ALA A 89 13.89 10.10 -12.56
#